data_AF-A0A9N9E148-F1
#
_entry.id   AF-A0A9N9E148-F1
#
_cell.length_a   1.000
_cell.length_b   1.000
_cell.length_c   1.000
_cell.angle_alpha   90.00
_cell.angle_beta   90.00
_cell.angle_gamma   90.00
#
_symmetry.space_group_name_H-M   'P 1'
#
loop_
_entity.id
_entity.type
_entity.pdbx_description
1 polymer ?
#
loop_
_entity_poly.entity_id
_entity_poly.type
_entity_poly.pdbx_seq_one_letter_code
_entity_poly.pdbx_strand_id
1 'polypeptide(L)'
;MTDNDDKDVNKDIINMSPSLKIIATAVETGFECFFDNNQSEVKDLFVKRKIEDISEQGMAFYDSCVKSISYNERLGKYADVLTNLKKFLDENILSIIKNLEAECNIIMNQIEDLTADYENIKIKLINIKIDLRNHRITRAESITTKKNEVLYCKNKANFFNIILKTSSAISATKLMVAIFIILMIGIVLLHFISESYSSKAKKLEKELEDVKSLDDHSKEVEKIEKQLEFIVNQLGKFPSYWNSHKVHLETVILKLPDKDSCEILSFIGESINDRWKDVKHECNEYNRIVSGMINKWDERFISSRYV
;
A
#
# COMPACT_ATOMS: atom_id res chain seq x y z
N MET A 1 -9.00 -10.21 33.75
CA MET A 1 -10.34 -9.60 33.58
C MET A 1 -10.21 -8.55 32.49
N THR A 2 -10.24 -8.98 31.22
CA THR A 2 -10.27 -8.13 30.02
C THR A 2 -10.55 -9.08 28.86
N ASP A 3 -11.83 -9.34 28.60
CA ASP A 3 -12.27 -10.20 27.47
C ASP A 3 -13.64 -9.74 26.93
N ASN A 4 -14.04 -8.49 27.23
CA ASN A 4 -15.36 -7.96 26.92
C ASN A 4 -15.37 -6.76 25.95
N ASP A 5 -14.23 -6.20 25.56
CA ASP A 5 -14.22 -5.00 24.71
C ASP A 5 -14.37 -5.32 23.20
N ASP A 6 -14.03 -6.52 22.75
CA ASP A 6 -14.15 -6.90 21.32
C ASP A 6 -15.58 -7.24 20.86
N LYS A 7 -16.53 -7.43 21.80
CA LYS A 7 -17.93 -7.76 21.46
C LYS A 7 -18.83 -6.54 21.23
N ASP A 8 -18.45 -5.37 21.72
CA ASP A 8 -19.26 -4.15 21.55
C ASP A 8 -19.04 -3.48 20.19
N VAL A 9 -17.82 -3.52 19.65
CA VAL A 9 -17.48 -2.95 18.32
C VAL A 9 -18.33 -3.54 17.20
N ASN A 10 -18.66 -4.84 17.28
CA ASN A 10 -19.42 -5.55 16.26
C ASN A 10 -20.92 -5.17 16.23
N LYS A 11 -21.46 -4.64 17.34
CA LYS A 11 -22.85 -4.16 17.42
C LYS A 11 -23.01 -2.78 16.79
N ASP A 12 -22.01 -1.92 16.94
CA ASP A 12 -22.03 -0.55 16.41
C ASP A 12 -21.93 -0.53 14.89
N ILE A 13 -21.14 -1.43 14.28
CA ILE A 13 -20.97 -1.51 12.83
C ILE A 13 -22.28 -1.88 12.11
N ILE A 14 -23.16 -2.68 12.73
CA ILE A 14 -24.39 -3.16 12.09
C ILE A 14 -25.33 -2.00 11.72
N ASN A 15 -25.38 -0.96 12.55
CA ASN A 15 -26.26 0.19 12.38
C ASN A 15 -25.67 1.32 11.52
N MET A 16 -24.41 1.21 11.10
CA MET A 16 -23.77 2.23 10.26
C MET A 16 -24.32 2.23 8.83
N SER A 17 -24.29 3.41 8.20
CA SER A 17 -24.57 3.54 6.78
C SER A 17 -23.55 2.76 5.94
N PRO A 18 -23.91 2.33 4.72
CA PRO A 18 -22.99 1.61 3.84
C PRO A 18 -21.65 2.34 3.64
N SER A 19 -21.70 3.67 3.52
CA SER A 19 -20.56 4.57 3.37
C SER A 19 -19.61 4.50 4.56
N LEU A 20 -20.15 4.47 5.79
CA LEU A 20 -19.36 4.40 7.02
C LEU A 20 -18.78 3.01 7.27
N LYS A 21 -19.52 1.94 6.95
CA LYS A 21 -19.01 0.56 7.02
C LYS A 21 -17.75 0.40 6.18
N ILE A 22 -17.77 0.99 4.98
CA ILE A 22 -16.65 1.02 4.06
C ILE A 22 -15.41 1.68 4.69
N ILE A 23 -15.58 2.82 5.39
CA ILE A 23 -14.50 3.53 6.08
C ILE A 23 -14.04 2.77 7.33
N ALA A 24 -14.96 2.29 8.16
CA ALA A 24 -14.65 1.50 9.36
C ALA A 24 -13.79 0.29 9.01
N THR A 25 -14.18 -0.50 8.01
CA THR A 25 -13.37 -1.62 7.53
C THR A 25 -12.02 -1.16 6.98
N ALA A 26 -11.98 -0.07 6.19
CA ALA A 26 -10.74 0.46 5.63
C ALA A 26 -9.74 0.90 6.71
N VAL A 27 -10.25 1.52 7.77
CA VAL A 27 -9.49 1.97 8.94
C VAL A 27 -9.02 0.78 9.77
N GLU A 28 -9.89 -0.16 10.12
CA GLU A 28 -9.55 -1.32 10.95
C GLU A 28 -8.48 -2.20 10.31
N THR A 29 -8.53 -2.37 8.99
CA THR A 29 -7.69 -3.35 8.29
C THR A 29 -6.51 -2.73 7.53
N GLY A 30 -6.67 -1.53 6.99
CA GLY A 30 -5.67 -0.90 6.12
C GLY A 30 -4.55 -0.21 6.90
N PHE A 31 -4.87 0.27 8.09
CA PHE A 31 -3.97 1.03 8.95
C PHE A 31 -2.78 0.19 9.46
N GLU A 32 -3.02 -1.05 9.90
CA GLU A 32 -1.97 -1.90 10.46
C GLU A 32 -0.85 -2.18 9.44
N CYS A 33 -1.20 -2.19 8.15
CA CYS A 33 -0.26 -2.45 7.07
C CYS A 33 0.80 -1.35 6.89
N PHE A 34 0.56 -0.10 7.33
CA PHE A 34 1.58 0.96 7.29
C PHE A 34 2.67 0.78 8.37
N PHE A 35 2.33 0.11 9.49
CA PHE A 35 3.23 -0.04 10.64
C PHE A 35 3.99 -1.36 10.65
N ASP A 36 3.40 -2.42 10.09
CA ASP A 36 4.00 -3.76 10.06
C ASP A 36 5.25 -3.86 9.16
N ASN A 37 5.59 -2.79 8.43
CA ASN A 37 6.79 -2.70 7.60
C ASN A 37 8.04 -2.24 8.38
N ASN A 38 7.94 -2.04 9.70
CA ASN A 38 9.06 -1.61 10.51
C ASN A 38 10.07 -2.75 10.82
N GLN A 39 11.21 -2.66 10.14
CA GLN A 39 12.57 -2.81 10.68
C GLN A 39 13.20 -4.19 10.95
N SER A 40 12.79 -5.29 10.32
CA SER A 40 13.70 -6.46 10.26
C SER A 40 14.71 -6.27 9.12
N GLU A 41 15.99 -6.09 9.45
CA GLU A 41 17.21 -6.10 8.61
C GLU A 41 17.07 -6.16 7.06
N VAL A 42 16.31 -5.26 6.44
CA VAL A 42 16.27 -5.19 4.97
C VAL A 42 17.63 -4.70 4.47
N LYS A 43 18.47 -5.62 4.00
CA LYS A 43 19.84 -5.33 3.50
C LYS A 43 19.81 -4.65 2.13
N ASP A 44 18.71 -4.80 1.41
CA ASP A 44 18.53 -4.24 0.09
C ASP A 44 18.19 -2.75 0.16
N LEU A 45 19.16 -1.92 -0.27
CA LEU A 45 19.02 -0.46 -0.30
C LEU A 45 17.83 0.02 -1.14
N PHE A 46 17.47 -0.68 -2.22
CA PHE A 46 16.32 -0.33 -3.05
C PHE A 46 15.02 -0.55 -2.29
N VAL A 47 14.85 -1.73 -1.70
CA VAL A 47 13.64 -2.06 -0.93
C VAL A 47 13.54 -1.17 0.31
N LYS A 48 14.67 -0.89 0.98
CA LYS A 48 14.70 0.05 2.10
C LYS A 48 14.18 1.43 1.73
N ARG A 49 14.65 2.01 0.62
CA ARG A 49 14.13 3.29 0.11
C ARG A 49 12.64 3.22 -0.21
N LYS A 50 12.18 2.11 -0.79
CA LYS A 50 10.74 1.93 -1.07
C LYS A 50 9.91 1.84 0.20
N ILE A 51 10.43 1.24 1.27
CA ILE A 51 9.77 1.25 2.59
C ILE A 51 9.70 2.67 3.16
N GLU A 52 10.77 3.47 3.01
CA GLU A 52 10.77 4.89 3.37
C GLU A 52 9.71 5.67 2.57
N ASP A 53 9.62 5.45 1.25
CA ASP A 53 8.58 6.06 0.39
C ASP A 53 7.16 5.68 0.86
N ILE A 54 6.94 4.41 1.25
CA ILE A 54 5.65 3.92 1.79
C ILE A 54 5.33 4.61 3.11
N SER A 55 6.32 4.77 3.99
CA SER A 55 6.16 5.44 5.28
C SER A 55 5.80 6.92 5.09
N GLU A 56 6.44 7.62 4.15
CA GLU A 56 6.09 8.98 3.77
C GLU A 56 4.63 9.08 3.29
N GLN A 57 4.18 8.13 2.47
CA GLN A 57 2.79 8.10 2.02
C GLN A 57 1.81 7.76 3.17
N GLY A 58 2.22 6.96 4.14
CA GLY A 58 1.47 6.72 5.37
C GLY A 58 1.27 8.01 6.16
N MET A 59 2.32 8.82 6.33
CA MET A 59 2.22 10.12 7.01
C MET A 59 1.33 11.10 6.24
N ALA A 60 1.44 11.15 4.91
CA ALA A 60 0.53 11.97 4.10
C ALA A 60 -0.94 11.52 4.24
N PHE A 61 -1.19 10.22 4.35
CA PHE A 61 -2.53 9.69 4.61
C PHE A 61 -3.04 10.06 6.00
N TYR A 62 -2.18 10.00 7.02
CA TYR A 62 -2.50 10.46 8.38
C TYR A 62 -2.90 11.94 8.36
N ASP A 63 -2.12 12.81 7.72
CA ASP A 63 -2.42 14.24 7.62
C ASP A 63 -3.77 14.49 6.94
N SER A 64 -4.07 13.73 5.87
CA SER A 64 -5.37 13.78 5.19
C SER A 64 -6.52 13.34 6.11
N CYS A 65 -6.31 12.34 6.97
CA CYS A 65 -7.31 11.91 7.96
C CYS A 65 -7.53 12.97 9.06
N VAL A 66 -6.48 13.66 9.49
CA VAL A 66 -6.60 14.77 10.44
C VAL A 66 -7.39 15.92 9.82
N LYS A 67 -7.07 16.30 8.57
CA LYS A 67 -7.83 17.32 7.81
C LYS A 67 -9.30 16.90 7.65
N SER A 68 -9.54 15.63 7.36
CA SER A 68 -10.89 15.13 7.10
C SER A 68 -11.80 15.23 8.33
N ILE A 69 -11.27 15.01 9.54
CA ILE A 69 -12.01 15.25 10.79
C ILE A 69 -12.44 16.72 10.88
N SER A 70 -11.52 17.66 10.66
CA SER A 70 -11.83 19.09 10.72
C SER A 70 -12.92 19.49 9.71
N TYR A 71 -12.86 18.96 8.49
CA TYR A 71 -13.87 19.21 7.46
C TYR A 71 -15.23 18.61 7.85
N ASN A 72 -15.21 17.43 8.45
CA ASN A 72 -16.40 16.74 8.90
C ASN A 72 -17.04 17.41 10.14
N GLU A 73 -16.24 17.95 11.06
CA GLU A 73 -16.73 18.77 12.18
C GLU A 73 -17.40 20.04 11.69
N ARG A 74 -16.83 20.69 10.68
CA ARG A 74 -17.46 21.83 10.01
C ARG A 74 -18.80 21.43 9.41
N LEU A 75 -18.83 20.34 8.63
CA LEU A 75 -20.06 19.80 8.05
C LEU A 75 -21.14 19.51 9.12
N GLY A 76 -20.75 18.89 10.24
CA GLY A 76 -21.63 18.65 11.38
C GLY A 76 -22.19 19.94 12.02
N LYS A 77 -21.38 20.99 12.13
CA LYS A 77 -21.85 22.32 12.59
C LYS A 77 -22.89 22.91 11.63
N TYR A 78 -22.74 22.74 10.32
CA TYR A 78 -23.76 23.19 9.36
C TYR A 78 -25.04 22.36 9.42
N ALA A 79 -24.90 21.05 9.58
CA ALA A 79 -26.03 20.17 9.82
C ALA A 79 -26.85 20.67 11.03
N ASP A 80 -26.19 21.12 12.09
CA ASP A 80 -26.85 21.73 13.25
C ASP A 80 -27.61 23.02 12.94
N VAL A 81 -27.04 23.92 12.14
CA VAL A 81 -27.70 25.15 11.72
C VAL A 81 -28.95 24.83 10.89
N LEU A 82 -28.85 23.90 9.95
CA LEU A 82 -29.95 23.50 9.06
C LEU A 82 -31.05 22.73 9.79
N THR A 83 -30.70 21.88 10.75
CA THR A 83 -31.64 21.17 11.64
C THR A 83 -32.47 22.16 12.48
N ASN A 84 -31.87 23.30 12.82
CA ASN A 84 -32.51 24.36 13.62
C ASN A 84 -33.07 25.51 12.78
N LEU A 85 -33.08 25.42 11.44
CA LEU A 85 -33.46 26.53 10.54
C LEU A 85 -34.87 27.08 10.83
N LYS A 86 -35.82 26.22 11.20
CA LYS A 86 -37.19 26.62 11.60
C LYS A 86 -37.21 27.59 12.80
N LYS A 87 -36.19 27.59 13.65
CA LYS A 87 -36.08 28.52 14.81
C LYS A 87 -35.60 29.92 14.40
N PHE A 88 -35.10 30.07 13.17
CA PHE A 88 -34.52 31.31 12.63
C PHE A 88 -35.41 31.95 11.56
N LEU A 89 -36.72 31.65 11.55
CA LEU A 89 -37.70 32.12 10.55
C LEU A 89 -37.95 33.66 10.56
N ASP A 90 -37.33 34.41 11.47
CA ASP A 90 -37.41 35.87 11.51
C ASP A 90 -36.40 36.53 10.55
N GLU A 91 -36.49 37.85 10.35
CA GLU A 91 -35.95 38.74 9.29
C GLU A 91 -34.50 38.49 8.76
N ASN A 92 -33.71 37.58 9.35
CA ASN A 92 -32.34 37.24 8.96
C ASN A 92 -32.18 35.93 8.17
N ILE A 93 -33.25 35.20 7.87
CA ILE A 93 -33.14 33.88 7.20
C ILE A 93 -32.39 33.94 5.85
N LEU A 94 -32.53 35.03 5.10
CA LEU A 94 -31.85 35.22 3.83
C LEU A 94 -30.33 35.36 4.00
N SER A 95 -29.88 36.08 5.04
CA SER A 95 -28.46 36.18 5.35
C SER A 95 -27.89 34.84 5.81
N ILE A 96 -28.68 34.06 6.56
CA ILE A 96 -28.30 32.72 7.02
C ILE A 96 -28.15 31.78 5.82
N ILE A 97 -29.10 31.79 4.87
CA ILE A 97 -29.05 30.97 3.64
C ILE A 97 -27.82 31.30 2.80
N LYS A 98 -27.50 32.58 2.59
CA LYS A 98 -26.30 32.99 1.84
C LYS A 98 -24.99 32.57 2.51
N ASN A 99 -24.92 32.72 3.83
CA ASN A 99 -23.75 32.28 4.58
C ASN A 99 -23.60 30.75 4.52
N LEU A 100 -24.71 30.02 4.59
CA LEU A 100 -24.73 28.56 4.43
C LEU A 100 -24.24 28.14 3.04
N GLU A 101 -24.73 28.78 1.98
CA GLU A 101 -24.30 28.51 0.61
C GLU A 101 -22.79 28.75 0.45
N ALA A 102 -22.28 29.89 0.91
CA ALA A 102 -20.85 30.23 0.84
C ALA A 102 -19.98 29.19 1.58
N GLU A 103 -20.40 28.79 2.77
CA GLU A 103 -19.68 27.80 3.57
C GLU A 103 -19.75 26.39 2.97
N CYS A 104 -20.89 25.98 2.41
CA CYS A 104 -21.01 24.72 1.68
C CYS A 104 -20.05 24.70 0.48
N ASN A 105 -19.93 25.80 -0.27
CA ASN A 105 -18.95 25.92 -1.36
C ASN A 105 -17.50 25.77 -0.85
N ILE A 106 -17.17 26.36 0.30
CA ILE A 106 -15.84 26.18 0.91
C ILE A 106 -15.60 24.70 1.26
N ILE A 107 -16.57 24.02 1.87
CA ILE A 107 -16.45 22.60 2.21
C ILE A 107 -16.32 21.74 0.95
N MET A 108 -17.07 22.03 -0.11
CA MET A 108 -16.96 21.29 -1.38
C MET A 108 -15.56 21.37 -1.96
N ASN A 109 -14.94 22.56 -1.99
CA ASN A 109 -13.56 22.71 -2.45
C ASN A 109 -12.59 21.92 -1.55
N GLN A 110 -12.79 21.95 -0.23
CA GLN A 110 -11.98 21.17 0.71
C GLN A 110 -12.12 19.65 0.52
N ILE A 111 -13.32 19.19 0.17
CA ILE A 111 -13.61 17.80 -0.19
C ILE A 111 -12.88 17.41 -1.49
N GLU A 112 -12.85 18.30 -2.49
CA GLU A 112 -12.11 18.07 -3.73
C GLU A 112 -10.61 17.96 -3.48
N ASP A 113 -10.05 18.89 -2.70
CA ASP A 113 -8.64 18.86 -2.30
C ASP A 113 -8.29 17.57 -1.55
N LEU A 114 -9.12 17.16 -0.59
CA LEU A 114 -8.92 15.94 0.17
C LEU A 114 -9.02 14.68 -0.72
N THR A 115 -9.93 14.69 -1.68
CA THR A 115 -10.09 13.60 -2.65
C THR A 115 -8.85 13.50 -3.56
N ALA A 116 -8.32 14.64 -4.00
CA ALA A 116 -7.08 14.69 -4.77
C ALA A 116 -5.88 14.20 -3.95
N ASP A 117 -5.79 14.56 -2.67
CA ASP A 117 -4.76 14.07 -1.75
C ASP A 117 -4.79 12.53 -1.67
N TYR A 118 -5.96 11.92 -1.46
CA TYR A 118 -6.10 10.46 -1.40
C TYR A 118 -5.74 9.76 -2.72
N GLU A 119 -6.19 10.28 -3.87
CA GLU A 119 -5.84 9.70 -5.17
C GLU A 119 -4.35 9.83 -5.48
N ASN A 120 -3.71 10.94 -5.10
CA ASN A 120 -2.27 11.13 -5.27
C ASN A 120 -1.46 10.11 -4.43
N ILE A 121 -1.83 9.92 -3.16
CA ILE A 121 -1.23 8.90 -2.28
C ILE A 121 -1.37 7.51 -2.92
N LYS A 122 -2.57 7.18 -3.38
CA LYS A 122 -2.87 5.90 -4.05
C LYS A 122 -2.03 5.68 -5.30
N ILE A 123 -1.89 6.68 -6.17
CA ILE A 123 -1.04 6.61 -7.38
C ILE A 123 0.41 6.34 -7.00
N LYS A 124 0.95 7.04 -6.00
CA LYS A 124 2.33 6.83 -5.52
C LYS A 124 2.54 5.42 -4.99
N LEU A 125 1.60 4.89 -4.19
CA LEU A 125 1.66 3.52 -3.69
C LEU A 125 1.57 2.47 -4.80
N ILE A 126 0.76 2.70 -5.84
CA ILE A 126 0.71 1.84 -7.03
C ILE A 126 2.07 1.84 -7.74
N ASN A 127 2.71 3.00 -7.91
CA ASN A 127 4.03 3.08 -8.55
C ASN A 127 5.09 2.34 -7.72
N ILE A 128 5.08 2.50 -6.39
CA ILE A 128 5.97 1.75 -5.49
C ILE A 128 5.75 0.24 -5.64
N LYS A 129 4.49 -0.22 -5.71
CA LYS A 129 4.14 -1.64 -5.93
C LYS A 129 4.73 -2.16 -7.25
N ILE A 130 4.57 -1.40 -8.33
CA ILE A 130 5.10 -1.75 -9.67
C ILE A 130 6.63 -1.84 -9.63
N ASP A 131 7.29 -0.86 -9.01
CA ASP A 131 8.75 -0.83 -8.84
C ASP A 131 9.27 -2.06 -8.08
N LEU A 132 8.62 -2.40 -6.96
CA LEU A 132 8.95 -3.58 -6.15
C LEU A 132 8.77 -4.88 -6.94
N ARG A 133 7.68 -5.00 -7.70
CA ARG A 133 7.41 -6.16 -8.54
C ARG A 133 8.45 -6.30 -9.65
N ASN A 134 8.79 -5.22 -10.33
CA ASN A 134 9.81 -5.23 -11.39
C ASN A 134 11.18 -5.63 -10.84
N HIS A 135 11.57 -5.05 -9.69
CA HIS A 135 12.81 -5.42 -9.00
C HIS A 135 12.86 -6.91 -8.64
N ARG A 136 11.74 -7.48 -8.16
CA ARG A 136 11.61 -8.91 -7.88
C ARG A 136 11.79 -9.77 -9.15
N ILE A 137 11.16 -9.40 -10.26
CA ILE A 137 11.26 -10.11 -11.54
C ILE A 137 12.70 -10.08 -12.06
N THR A 138 13.31 -8.89 -12.14
CA THR A 138 14.71 -8.74 -12.62
C THR A 138 15.68 -9.55 -11.76
N ARG A 139 15.47 -9.62 -10.45
CA ARG A 139 16.26 -10.48 -9.58
C ARG A 139 16.09 -11.95 -9.90
N ALA A 140 14.85 -12.44 -10.02
CA ALA A 140 14.57 -13.84 -10.33
C ALA A 140 15.21 -14.29 -11.66
N GLU A 141 15.21 -13.41 -12.67
CA GLU A 141 15.89 -13.63 -13.95
C GLU A 141 17.42 -13.73 -13.78
N SER A 142 18.02 -12.88 -12.94
CA SER A 142 19.45 -12.93 -12.60
C SER A 142 19.82 -14.24 -11.90
N ILE A 143 19.02 -14.71 -10.93
CA ILE A 143 19.23 -15.99 -10.24
C ILE A 143 19.19 -17.14 -11.26
N THR A 144 18.18 -17.15 -12.13
CA THR A 144 17.99 -18.19 -13.14
C THR A 144 19.17 -18.25 -14.11
N THR A 145 19.63 -17.08 -14.57
CA THR A 145 20.80 -16.96 -15.46
C THR A 145 22.06 -17.52 -14.79
N LYS A 146 22.38 -17.09 -13.56
CA LYS A 146 23.54 -17.61 -12.82
C LYS A 146 23.46 -19.12 -12.58
N LYS A 147 22.27 -19.65 -12.25
CA LYS A 147 22.06 -21.08 -12.06
C LYS A 147 22.36 -21.88 -13.34
N ASN A 148 21.95 -21.37 -14.50
CA ASN A 148 22.24 -21.97 -15.79
C ASN A 148 23.74 -21.93 -16.13
N GLU A 149 24.43 -20.84 -15.80
CA GLU A 149 25.89 -20.73 -15.97
C GLU A 149 26.67 -21.72 -15.09
N VAL A 150 26.27 -21.88 -13.83
CA VAL A 150 26.83 -22.91 -12.92
C VAL A 150 26.66 -24.30 -13.52
N LEU A 151 25.44 -24.63 -13.96
CA LEU A 151 25.13 -25.93 -14.53
C LEU A 151 25.96 -26.20 -15.80
N TYR A 152 26.10 -25.20 -16.66
CA TYR A 152 26.94 -25.27 -17.85
C TYR A 152 28.41 -25.56 -17.52
N CYS A 153 28.98 -24.83 -16.55
CA CYS A 153 30.38 -25.03 -16.13
C CYS A 153 30.59 -26.43 -15.52
N LYS A 154 29.65 -26.91 -14.70
CA LYS A 154 29.68 -28.27 -14.14
C LYS A 154 29.62 -29.35 -15.22
N ASN A 155 28.70 -29.20 -16.18
CA ASN A 155 28.55 -30.16 -17.27
C ASN A 155 29.81 -30.23 -18.13
N LYS A 156 30.45 -29.09 -18.42
CA LYS A 156 31.74 -29.05 -19.12
C LYS A 156 32.86 -29.71 -18.34
N ALA A 157 33.02 -29.40 -17.04
CA ALA A 157 34.03 -30.04 -16.21
C ALA A 157 33.85 -31.57 -16.15
N ASN A 158 32.60 -32.03 -16.02
CA ASN A 158 32.27 -33.45 -16.02
C ASN A 158 32.59 -34.12 -17.37
N PHE A 159 32.26 -33.47 -18.49
CA PHE A 159 32.60 -33.97 -19.82
C PHE A 159 34.10 -34.18 -20.00
N PHE A 160 34.92 -33.19 -19.63
CA PHE A 160 36.38 -33.31 -19.70
C PHE A 160 36.92 -34.38 -18.75
N ASN A 161 36.36 -34.53 -17.54
CA ASN A 161 36.73 -35.59 -16.61
C ASN A 161 36.39 -37.00 -17.16
N ILE A 162 35.29 -37.15 -17.89
CA ILE A 162 34.94 -38.42 -18.54
C ILE A 162 35.98 -38.75 -19.63
N ILE A 163 36.34 -37.78 -20.48
CA ILE A 163 37.38 -37.95 -21.51
C ILE A 163 38.73 -38.31 -20.88
N LEU A 164 39.10 -37.64 -19.78
CA LEU A 164 40.34 -37.92 -19.06
C LEU A 164 40.38 -39.37 -18.54
N LYS A 165 39.27 -39.84 -17.95
CA LYS A 165 39.14 -41.21 -17.43
C LYS A 165 39.21 -42.24 -18.56
N THR A 166 38.51 -42.02 -19.67
CA THR A 166 38.51 -42.98 -20.80
C THR A 166 39.84 -43.00 -21.54
N SER A 167 40.49 -41.85 -21.74
CA SER A 167 41.81 -41.77 -22.37
C SER A 167 42.89 -42.46 -21.54
N SER A 168 42.84 -42.35 -20.20
CA SER A 168 43.78 -43.06 -19.31
C SER A 168 43.65 -44.58 -19.37
N ALA A 169 42.50 -45.11 -19.81
CA ALA A 169 42.26 -46.55 -19.93
C ALA A 169 42.78 -47.17 -21.25
N ILE A 170 43.06 -46.36 -22.27
CA ILE A 170 43.36 -46.82 -23.65
C ILE A 170 44.88 -47.05 -23.89
N SER A 171 45.76 -46.72 -22.93
CA SER A 171 47.22 -46.68 -23.14
C SER A 171 47.96 -48.04 -23.16
N ALA A 172 47.36 -49.10 -23.70
CA ALA A 172 47.93 -50.44 -23.70
C ALA A 172 48.05 -51.05 -25.11
N THR A 173 48.98 -50.59 -25.96
CA THR A 173 49.67 -51.42 -27.00
C THR A 173 50.70 -50.65 -27.85
N LYS A 174 51.77 -51.36 -28.24
CA LYS A 174 53.16 -50.98 -28.55
C LYS A 174 53.48 -50.04 -29.75
N LEU A 175 52.64 -49.05 -30.08
CA LEU A 175 53.01 -47.93 -30.98
C LEU A 175 53.33 -46.67 -30.14
N MET A 176 54.22 -46.81 -29.15
CA MET A 176 53.94 -46.28 -27.80
C MET A 176 54.68 -45.04 -27.31
N VAL A 177 55.65 -44.41 -28.00
CA VAL A 177 56.42 -43.30 -27.36
C VAL A 177 56.01 -41.91 -27.85
N ALA A 178 56.11 -41.61 -29.15
CA ALA A 178 55.76 -40.28 -29.66
C ALA A 178 54.25 -39.98 -29.52
N ILE A 179 53.40 -40.97 -29.83
CA ILE A 179 51.95 -40.90 -29.65
C ILE A 179 51.62 -40.74 -28.15
N PHE A 180 52.36 -41.41 -27.27
CA PHE A 180 52.19 -41.29 -25.82
C PHE A 180 52.58 -39.91 -25.30
N ILE A 181 53.67 -39.31 -25.79
CA ILE A 181 54.04 -37.93 -25.40
C ILE A 181 52.94 -36.93 -25.82
N ILE A 182 52.41 -37.05 -27.04
CA ILE A 182 51.31 -36.22 -27.53
C ILE A 182 50.03 -36.44 -26.69
N LEU A 183 49.71 -37.70 -26.37
CA LEU A 183 48.57 -38.04 -25.51
C LEU A 183 48.75 -37.48 -24.10
N MET A 184 49.95 -37.57 -23.50
CA MET A 184 50.24 -37.04 -22.17
C MET A 184 50.10 -35.51 -22.14
N ILE A 185 50.58 -34.79 -23.16
CA ILE A 185 50.37 -33.35 -23.30
C ILE A 185 48.87 -33.04 -23.41
N GLY A 186 48.13 -33.81 -24.22
CA GLY A 186 46.68 -33.68 -24.34
C GLY A 186 45.93 -33.91 -23.03
N ILE A 187 46.32 -34.94 -22.26
CA ILE A 187 45.76 -35.26 -20.94
C ILE A 187 46.02 -34.12 -19.94
N VAL A 188 47.24 -33.56 -19.92
CA VAL A 188 47.58 -32.42 -19.06
C VAL A 188 46.77 -31.18 -19.42
N LEU A 189 46.63 -30.87 -20.72
CA LEU A 189 45.79 -29.76 -21.18
C LEU A 189 44.31 -29.95 -20.83
N LEU A 190 43.77 -31.17 -21.03
CA LEU A 190 42.39 -31.51 -20.66
C LEU A 190 42.17 -31.40 -19.15
N HIS A 191 43.15 -31.82 -18.34
CA HIS A 191 43.11 -31.68 -16.89
C HIS A 191 43.06 -30.21 -16.47
N PHE A 192 43.93 -29.37 -17.06
CA PHE A 192 43.95 -27.93 -16.79
C PHE A 192 42.63 -27.23 -17.19
N ILE A 193 42.06 -27.62 -18.34
CA ILE A 193 40.75 -27.11 -18.78
C ILE A 193 39.64 -27.54 -17.80
N SER A 194 39.64 -28.81 -17.38
CA SER A 194 38.67 -29.33 -16.41
C SER A 194 38.74 -28.59 -15.06
N GLU A 195 39.96 -28.38 -14.56
CA GLU A 195 40.19 -27.67 -13.30
C GLU A 195 39.78 -26.19 -13.39
N SER A 196 40.06 -25.53 -14.52
CA SER A 196 39.61 -24.16 -14.80
C SER A 196 38.07 -24.05 -14.78
N TYR A 197 37.36 -24.96 -15.45
CA TYR A 197 35.89 -24.98 -15.42
C TYR A 197 35.33 -25.33 -14.04
N SER A 198 35.98 -26.23 -13.28
CA SER A 198 35.61 -26.56 -11.91
C SER A 198 35.78 -25.37 -10.96
N SER A 199 36.90 -24.65 -11.07
CA SER A 199 37.17 -23.43 -10.30
C SER A 199 36.14 -22.33 -10.63
N LYS A 200 35.85 -22.13 -11.92
CA LYS A 200 34.80 -21.20 -12.36
C LYS A 200 33.42 -21.59 -11.81
N ALA A 201 33.07 -22.88 -11.83
CA ALA A 201 31.82 -23.36 -11.25
C ALA A 201 31.74 -23.07 -9.75
N LYS A 202 32.79 -23.36 -8.97
CA LYS A 202 32.83 -23.06 -7.52
C LYS A 202 32.68 -21.57 -7.21
N LYS A 203 33.32 -20.70 -8.01
CA LYS A 203 33.17 -19.25 -7.87
C LYS A 203 31.73 -18.82 -8.13
N LEU A 204 31.14 -19.30 -9.22
CA LEU A 204 29.74 -19.01 -9.57
C LEU A 204 28.74 -19.60 -8.56
N GLU A 205 29.04 -20.75 -7.94
CA GLU A 205 28.23 -21.33 -6.86
C GLU A 205 28.23 -20.45 -5.63
N LYS A 206 29.40 -19.93 -5.23
CA LYS A 206 29.49 -18.99 -4.10
C LYS A 206 28.67 -17.72 -4.39
N GLU A 207 28.82 -17.17 -5.60
CA GLU A 207 28.00 -16.03 -6.03
C GLU A 207 26.50 -16.36 -6.14
N LEU A 208 26.13 -17.61 -6.44
CA LEU A 208 24.75 -18.07 -6.47
C LEU A 208 24.19 -18.25 -5.05
N GLU A 209 25.01 -18.68 -4.09
CA GLU A 209 24.64 -18.78 -2.67
C GLU A 209 24.34 -17.39 -2.09
N ASP A 210 25.19 -16.39 -2.39
CA ASP A 210 24.95 -14.99 -2.04
C ASP A 210 23.65 -14.49 -2.68
N VAL A 211 23.35 -14.90 -3.91
CA VAL A 211 22.12 -14.55 -4.62
C VAL A 211 20.89 -15.34 -4.13
N LYS A 212 21.03 -16.56 -3.60
CA LYS A 212 19.93 -17.31 -2.97
C LYS A 212 19.47 -16.67 -1.67
N SER A 213 20.37 -16.03 -0.92
CA SER A 213 19.96 -15.23 0.23
C SER A 213 19.01 -14.08 -0.17
N LEU A 214 18.99 -13.69 -1.46
CA LEU A 214 18.03 -12.73 -2.03
C LEU A 214 16.66 -13.36 -2.34
N ASP A 215 16.51 -14.70 -2.35
CA ASP A 215 15.21 -15.37 -2.54
C ASP A 215 14.32 -15.20 -1.30
N ASP A 216 14.89 -15.19 -0.10
CA ASP A 216 14.14 -14.83 1.10
C ASP A 216 13.71 -13.34 1.09
N HIS A 217 14.53 -12.46 0.54
CA HIS A 217 14.16 -11.06 0.28
C HIS A 217 13.02 -10.94 -0.76
N SER A 218 12.94 -11.87 -1.73
CA SER A 218 11.85 -11.92 -2.72
C SER A 218 10.48 -12.17 -2.07
N LYS A 219 10.43 -13.02 -1.04
CA LYS A 219 9.21 -13.29 -0.25
C LYS A 219 8.79 -12.08 0.57
N GLU A 220 9.75 -11.36 1.15
CA GLU A 220 9.50 -10.11 1.87
C GLU A 220 8.90 -9.05 0.93
N VAL A 221 9.49 -8.88 -0.26
CA VAL A 221 8.96 -7.96 -1.29
C VAL A 221 7.55 -8.36 -1.71
N GLU A 222 7.25 -9.65 -1.87
CA GLU A 222 5.89 -10.11 -2.18
C GLU A 222 4.89 -9.82 -1.05
N LYS A 223 5.31 -9.95 0.22
CA LYS A 223 4.48 -9.59 1.38
C LYS A 223 4.13 -8.10 1.35
N ILE A 224 5.12 -7.24 1.11
CA ILE A 224 4.93 -5.79 0.97
C ILE A 224 4.00 -5.49 -0.22
N GLU A 225 4.18 -6.17 -1.36
CA GLU A 225 3.32 -6.01 -2.56
C GLU A 225 1.84 -6.29 -2.24
N LYS A 226 1.57 -7.36 -1.48
CA LYS A 226 0.20 -7.73 -1.05
C LYS A 226 -0.39 -6.72 -0.07
N GLN A 227 0.41 -6.23 0.88
CA GLN A 227 -0.03 -5.19 1.82
C GLN A 227 -0.33 -3.87 1.09
N LEU A 228 0.48 -3.49 0.11
CA LEU A 228 0.23 -2.31 -0.72
C LEU A 228 -1.03 -2.43 -1.55
N GLU A 229 -1.29 -3.60 -2.15
CA GLU A 229 -2.53 -3.87 -2.86
C GLU A 229 -3.74 -3.68 -1.96
N PHE A 230 -3.64 -4.18 -0.72
CA PHE A 230 -4.67 -4.00 0.26
C PHE A 230 -4.90 -2.53 0.61
N ILE A 231 -3.85 -1.78 0.94
CA ILE A 231 -3.91 -0.34 1.25
C ILE A 231 -4.53 0.45 0.09
N VAL A 232 -4.09 0.21 -1.14
CA VAL A 232 -4.60 0.87 -2.36
C VAL A 232 -6.10 0.65 -2.51
N ASN A 233 -6.56 -0.58 -2.28
CA ASN A 233 -7.98 -0.90 -2.33
C ASN A 233 -8.79 -0.20 -1.23
N GLN A 234 -8.21 -0.04 -0.03
CA GLN A 234 -8.86 0.70 1.06
C GLN A 234 -8.89 2.22 0.81
N LEU A 235 -7.79 2.80 0.31
CA LEU A 235 -7.72 4.22 -0.01
C LEU A 235 -8.73 4.64 -1.08
N GLY A 236 -8.98 3.78 -2.07
CA GLY A 236 -9.98 4.05 -3.13
C GLY A 236 -11.40 4.27 -2.62
N LYS A 237 -11.69 3.91 -1.36
CA LYS A 237 -13.00 4.09 -0.73
C LYS A 237 -13.25 5.49 -0.16
N PHE A 238 -12.20 6.19 0.26
CA PHE A 238 -12.30 7.52 0.86
C PHE A 238 -12.81 8.57 -0.12
N PRO A 239 -12.29 8.64 -1.38
CA PRO A 239 -12.86 9.49 -2.43
C PRO A 239 -14.36 9.28 -2.64
N SER A 240 -14.82 8.02 -2.68
CA SER A 240 -16.24 7.71 -2.88
C SER A 240 -17.13 8.23 -1.75
N TYR A 241 -16.67 8.10 -0.50
CA TYR A 241 -17.37 8.64 0.67
C TYR A 241 -17.52 10.16 0.56
N TRP A 242 -16.44 10.86 0.26
CA TRP A 242 -16.43 12.33 0.20
C TRP A 242 -17.18 12.89 -1.01
N ASN A 243 -17.08 12.23 -2.17
CA ASN A 243 -17.88 12.59 -3.34
C ASN A 243 -19.38 12.42 -3.09
N SER A 244 -19.80 11.40 -2.34
CA SER A 244 -21.20 11.27 -1.93
C SER A 244 -21.66 12.50 -1.13
N HIS A 245 -20.87 12.93 -0.14
CA HIS A 245 -21.18 14.12 0.66
C HIS A 245 -21.22 15.40 -0.17
N LYS A 246 -20.32 15.53 -1.16
CA LYS A 246 -20.34 16.63 -2.13
C LYS A 246 -21.65 16.69 -2.92
N VAL A 247 -22.08 15.56 -3.51
CA VAL A 247 -23.36 15.49 -4.26
C VAL A 247 -24.56 15.85 -3.37
N HIS A 248 -24.50 15.45 -2.09
CA HIS A 248 -25.52 15.83 -1.11
C HIS A 248 -25.53 17.35 -0.88
N LEU A 249 -24.37 17.97 -0.69
CA LEU A 249 -24.22 19.42 -0.54
C LEU A 249 -24.73 20.17 -1.78
N GLU A 250 -24.34 19.75 -2.98
CA GLU A 250 -24.81 20.32 -4.24
C GLU A 250 -26.34 20.26 -4.35
N THR A 251 -26.94 19.12 -3.99
CA THR A 251 -28.39 18.95 -3.99
C THR A 251 -29.10 19.88 -3.01
N VAL A 252 -28.49 20.12 -1.84
CA VAL A 252 -29.06 21.04 -0.84
C VAL A 252 -28.97 22.48 -1.32
N ILE A 253 -27.80 22.89 -1.84
CA ILE A 253 -27.60 24.23 -2.40
C ILE A 253 -28.65 24.54 -3.48
N LEU A 254 -28.87 23.60 -4.41
CA LEU A 254 -29.86 23.75 -5.49
C LEU A 254 -31.31 23.85 -4.98
N LYS A 255 -31.59 23.36 -3.77
CA LYS A 255 -32.92 23.38 -3.14
C LYS A 255 -33.10 24.53 -2.15
N LEU A 256 -32.05 25.33 -1.90
CA LEU A 256 -32.20 26.53 -1.08
C LEU A 256 -33.15 27.49 -1.80
N PRO A 257 -34.19 28.01 -1.12
CA PRO A 257 -35.15 28.88 -1.76
C PRO A 257 -34.49 30.18 -2.22
N ASP A 258 -34.82 30.60 -3.44
CA ASP A 258 -34.48 31.94 -3.92
C ASP A 258 -35.14 33.01 -3.06
N LYS A 259 -34.58 34.23 -3.12
CA LYS A 259 -34.90 35.44 -2.33
C LYS A 259 -36.38 35.73 -2.06
N ASP A 260 -37.29 35.19 -2.87
CA ASP A 260 -38.70 35.60 -2.92
C ASP A 260 -39.69 34.55 -2.35
N SER A 261 -39.22 33.43 -1.77
CA SER A 261 -40.10 32.28 -1.45
C SER A 261 -40.04 31.76 -0.01
N CYS A 262 -40.45 32.58 0.97
CA CYS A 262 -40.51 32.17 2.39
C CYS A 262 -41.51 31.04 2.70
N GLU A 263 -42.58 30.86 1.90
CA GLU A 263 -43.58 29.81 2.13
C GLU A 263 -43.01 28.39 1.93
N ILE A 264 -41.99 28.27 1.07
CA ILE A 264 -41.34 26.99 0.71
C ILE A 264 -40.51 26.44 1.88
N LEU A 265 -40.03 27.30 2.80
CA LEU A 265 -39.17 26.92 3.94
C LEU A 265 -39.86 25.98 4.94
N SER A 266 -41.19 26.05 5.07
CA SER A 266 -41.94 25.18 5.99
C SER A 266 -42.00 23.73 5.49
N PHE A 267 -42.23 23.54 4.19
CA PHE A 267 -42.30 22.26 3.50
C PHE A 267 -40.91 21.64 3.28
N ILE A 268 -39.95 22.45 2.83
CA ILE A 268 -38.56 22.03 2.68
C ILE A 268 -37.93 21.74 4.05
N GLY A 269 -38.31 22.50 5.07
CA GLY A 269 -37.71 22.41 6.41
C GLY A 269 -37.82 21.05 7.08
N GLU A 270 -38.88 20.26 6.85
CA GLU A 270 -38.98 18.91 7.45
C GLU A 270 -38.11 17.88 6.74
N SER A 271 -38.17 17.83 5.41
CA SER A 271 -37.36 16.91 4.61
C SER A 271 -35.86 17.22 4.70
N ILE A 272 -35.49 18.51 4.80
CA ILE A 272 -34.12 18.94 5.06
C ILE A 272 -33.70 18.55 6.47
N ASN A 273 -34.53 18.81 7.49
CA ASN A 273 -34.18 18.55 8.88
C ASN A 273 -33.83 17.09 9.14
N ASP A 274 -34.66 16.13 8.71
CA ASP A 274 -34.36 14.72 8.96
C ASP A 274 -33.11 14.25 8.23
N ARG A 275 -32.91 14.70 6.98
CA ARG A 275 -31.69 14.35 6.22
C ARG A 275 -30.42 14.94 6.84
N TRP A 276 -30.48 16.13 7.43
CA TRP A 276 -29.32 16.73 8.09
C TRP A 276 -29.04 16.15 9.48
N LYS A 277 -30.04 15.60 10.17
CA LYS A 277 -29.80 14.75 11.35
C LYS A 277 -29.01 13.50 10.98
N ASP A 278 -29.35 12.87 9.85
CA ASP A 278 -28.60 11.71 9.35
C ASP A 278 -27.17 12.11 9.02
N VAL A 279 -26.96 13.20 8.28
CA VAL A 279 -25.61 13.73 7.98
C VAL A 279 -24.84 14.03 9.27
N LYS A 280 -25.46 14.64 10.27
CA LYS A 280 -24.81 14.92 11.56
C LYS A 280 -24.41 13.62 12.27
N HIS A 281 -25.30 12.63 12.31
CA HIS A 281 -25.01 11.34 12.88
C HIS A 281 -23.84 10.67 12.15
N GLU A 282 -23.84 10.71 10.81
CA GLU A 282 -22.75 10.17 10.00
C GLU A 282 -21.42 10.89 10.27
N CYS A 283 -21.45 12.22 10.41
CA CYS A 283 -20.28 13.01 10.75
C CYS A 283 -19.68 12.57 12.10
N ASN A 284 -20.53 12.42 13.12
CA ASN A 284 -20.08 12.00 14.46
C ASN A 284 -19.46 10.60 14.43
N GLU A 285 -20.08 9.66 13.73
CA GLU A 285 -19.55 8.30 13.60
C GLU A 285 -18.23 8.26 12.83
N TYR A 286 -18.13 8.99 11.71
CA TYR A 286 -16.88 9.13 10.98
C TYR A 286 -15.76 9.68 11.87
N ASN A 287 -16.03 10.77 12.61
CA ASN A 287 -15.06 11.37 13.51
C ASN A 287 -14.61 10.38 14.58
N ARG A 288 -15.54 9.62 15.17
CA ARG A 288 -15.23 8.58 16.15
C ARG A 288 -14.30 7.52 15.57
N ILE A 289 -14.62 6.98 14.39
CA ILE A 289 -13.85 5.94 13.70
C ILE A 289 -12.44 6.45 13.38
N VAL A 290 -12.34 7.60 12.71
CA VAL A 290 -11.05 8.14 12.24
C VAL A 290 -10.20 8.65 13.41
N SER A 291 -10.80 9.24 14.46
CA SER A 291 -10.05 9.60 15.67
C SER A 291 -9.51 8.37 16.38
N GLY A 292 -10.28 7.28 16.44
CA GLY A 292 -9.81 5.99 16.97
C GLY A 292 -8.59 5.47 16.21
N MET A 293 -8.54 5.65 14.89
CA MET A 293 -7.37 5.33 14.07
C MET A 293 -6.17 6.22 14.40
N ILE A 294 -6.37 7.54 14.44
CA ILE A 294 -5.32 8.53 14.70
C ILE A 294 -4.69 8.29 16.07
N ASN A 295 -5.50 8.04 17.09
CA ASN A 295 -4.99 7.73 18.43
C ASN A 295 -4.10 6.47 18.42
N LYS A 296 -4.53 5.40 17.74
CA LYS A 296 -3.69 4.21 17.54
C LYS A 296 -2.41 4.51 16.76
N TRP A 297 -2.47 5.44 15.79
CA TRP A 297 -1.29 5.93 15.02
C TRP A 297 -0.28 6.55 15.96
N ASP A 298 -0.74 7.48 16.78
CA ASP A 298 0.10 8.27 17.69
C ASP A 298 0.75 7.36 18.74
N GLU A 299 -0.01 6.42 19.32
CA GLU A 299 0.51 5.43 20.28
C GLU A 299 1.65 4.57 19.70
N ARG A 300 1.48 4.07 18.47
CA ARG A 300 2.49 3.26 17.78
C ARG A 300 3.71 4.10 17.38
N PHE A 301 3.49 5.32 16.92
CA PHE A 301 4.58 6.20 16.53
C PHE A 301 5.44 6.63 17.73
N ILE A 302 4.81 6.98 18.84
CA ILE A 302 5.48 7.28 20.11
C ILE A 302 6.29 6.07 20.57
N SER A 303 5.70 4.87 20.65
CA SER A 303 6.42 3.67 21.10
C SER A 303 7.63 3.31 20.22
N SER A 304 7.56 3.55 18.90
CA SER A 304 8.69 3.29 17.99
C SER A 304 9.89 4.25 18.14
N ARG A 305 9.72 5.42 18.77
CA ARG A 305 10.81 6.40 18.98
C ARG A 305 11.59 6.20 20.27
N TYR A 306 11.06 5.42 21.21
CA TYR A 306 11.65 5.22 22.54
C TYR A 306 12.24 3.81 22.75
N VAL A 307 12.38 3.04 21.66
CA VAL A 307 13.09 1.75 21.58
C VAL A 307 14.34 1.95 20.73
#